data_AF-A0A8C4X0P5-F1
#
_entry.id   AF-A0A8C4X0P5-F1
#
_cell.length_a   1.000
_cell.length_b   1.000
_cell.length_c   1.000
_cell.angle_alpha   90.00
_cell.angle_beta   90.00
_cell.angle_gamma   90.00
#
_symmetry.space_group_name_H-M   'P 1'
#
loop_
_entity.id
_entity.type
_entity.pdbx_description
1 polymer ?
#
loop_
_entity_poly.entity_id
_entity_poly.type
_entity_poly.pdbx_seq_one_letter_code
_entity_poly.pdbx_strand_id
1 'polypeptide(L)'
;MAASLCLDLAQSLKLMGKDGEACVFFRRAAELQYETPFASLHSLGQAASCCLLTRDYEGALTLYTTMQQVAEEKAPRLPGNNAPVGAFQDIIASNEISRVLLLMLVQPPPQHLAPEHGRTLENYAWSALDSPGHARSQCLPEELFILLQSVVMACQEKDVEALHVLQKELWPLLDKSQNDILHLLICEMRHPSGLGY
;
A
#
# COMPACT_ATOMS: atom_id res chain seq x y z
N MET A 1 -15.40 -1.88 -23.68
CA MET A 1 -14.55 -1.82 -24.89
C MET A 1 -13.43 -0.79 -24.77
N ALA A 2 -13.69 0.46 -24.37
CA ALA A 2 -12.61 1.45 -24.19
C ALA A 2 -11.60 1.05 -23.09
N ALA A 3 -12.08 0.58 -21.93
CA ALA A 3 -11.21 0.17 -20.83
C ALA A 3 -10.29 -1.03 -21.17
N SER A 4 -10.79 -2.02 -21.89
CA SER A 4 -9.98 -3.20 -22.28
C SER A 4 -8.84 -2.81 -23.23
N LEU A 5 -9.08 -1.89 -24.16
CA LEU A 5 -8.03 -1.36 -25.04
C LEU A 5 -6.94 -0.60 -24.25
N CYS A 6 -7.34 0.18 -23.25
CA CYS A 6 -6.38 0.85 -22.37
C CYS A 6 -5.53 -0.17 -21.57
N LEU A 7 -6.13 -1.27 -21.11
CA LEU A 7 -5.40 -2.34 -20.43
C LEU A 7 -4.41 -3.06 -21.34
N ASP A 8 -4.83 -3.44 -22.55
CA ASP A 8 -3.98 -4.12 -23.51
C ASP A 8 -2.78 -3.24 -23.93
N LEU A 9 -3.03 -1.93 -24.11
CA LEU A 9 -1.98 -0.95 -24.40
C LEU A 9 -1.01 -0.81 -23.21
N ALA A 10 -1.53 -0.69 -21.99
CA ALA A 10 -0.72 -0.56 -20.79
C ALA A 10 0.13 -1.82 -20.54
N GLN A 11 -0.42 -3.01 -20.75
CA GLN A 11 0.32 -4.27 -20.67
C GLN A 11 1.44 -4.33 -21.72
N SER A 12 1.16 -3.91 -22.95
CA SER A 12 2.18 -3.86 -24.00
C SER A 12 3.31 -2.89 -23.66
N LEU A 13 2.98 -1.73 -23.08
CA LEU A 13 3.98 -0.74 -22.61
C LEU A 13 4.81 -1.27 -21.45
N LYS A 14 4.20 -1.99 -20.51
CA LYS A 14 4.90 -2.66 -19.41
C LYS A 14 5.88 -3.71 -19.93
N LEU A 15 5.49 -4.52 -20.93
CA LEU A 15 6.39 -5.48 -21.58
C LEU A 15 7.56 -4.80 -22.31
N MET A 16 7.37 -3.56 -22.76
CA MET A 16 8.43 -2.74 -23.36
C MET A 16 9.30 -1.98 -22.33
N GLY A 17 9.04 -2.14 -21.03
CA GLY A 17 9.77 -1.45 -19.96
C GLY A 17 9.43 0.04 -19.82
N LYS A 18 8.30 0.47 -20.37
CA LYS A 18 7.81 1.86 -20.28
C LYS A 18 6.77 2.00 -19.17
N ASP A 19 7.17 1.70 -17.94
CA ASP A 19 6.26 1.61 -16.79
C ASP A 19 5.57 2.96 -16.48
N GLY A 20 6.25 4.08 -16.68
CA GLY A 20 5.67 5.41 -16.46
C GLY A 20 4.53 5.74 -17.43
N GLU A 21 4.69 5.44 -18.72
CA GLU A 21 3.62 5.60 -19.72
C GLU A 21 2.47 4.61 -19.43
N ALA A 22 2.80 3.35 -19.10
CA ALA A 22 1.82 2.32 -18.77
C ALA A 22 0.92 2.72 -17.59
N CYS A 23 1.50 3.37 -16.56
CA CYS A 23 0.75 3.84 -15.39
C CYS A 23 -0.41 4.78 -15.78
N VAL A 24 -0.19 5.72 -16.71
CA VAL A 24 -1.22 6.66 -17.17
C VAL A 24 -2.39 5.91 -17.82
N PHE A 25 -2.10 4.90 -18.64
CA PHE A 25 -3.12 4.10 -19.30
C PHE A 25 -3.88 3.18 -18.32
N PHE A 26 -3.20 2.62 -17.31
CA PHE A 26 -3.85 1.86 -16.25
C PHE A 26 -4.79 2.72 -15.40
N ARG A 27 -4.36 3.92 -15.03
CA ARG A 27 -5.23 4.89 -14.32
C ARG A 27 -6.45 5.26 -15.15
N ARG A 28 -6.26 5.50 -16.44
CA ARG A 28 -7.37 5.79 -17.35
C ARG A 28 -8.33 4.61 -17.48
N ALA A 29 -7.83 3.38 -17.53
CA ALA A 29 -8.66 2.18 -17.54
C ALA A 29 -9.48 2.06 -16.24
N ALA A 30 -8.90 2.37 -15.09
CA ALA A 30 -9.57 2.34 -13.80
C ALA A 30 -10.74 3.34 -13.72
N GLU A 31 -10.55 4.57 -14.22
CA GLU A 31 -11.61 5.59 -14.32
C GLU A 31 -12.78 5.10 -15.18
N LEU A 32 -12.48 4.49 -16.33
CA LEU A 32 -13.49 3.95 -17.23
C LEU A 32 -14.22 2.72 -16.65
N GLN A 33 -13.64 2.07 -15.64
CA GLN A 33 -14.17 0.89 -14.94
C GLN A 33 -14.81 1.23 -13.59
N TYR A 34 -15.07 2.51 -13.30
CA TYR A 34 -15.60 2.93 -12.00
C TYR A 34 -16.88 2.19 -11.59
N GLU A 35 -17.76 1.85 -12.53
CA GLU A 35 -18.99 1.06 -12.29
C GLU A 35 -18.72 -0.40 -11.87
N THR A 36 -17.53 -0.92 -12.17
CA THR A 36 -17.08 -2.27 -11.84
C THR A 36 -15.93 -2.19 -10.84
N PRO A 37 -16.20 -2.08 -9.52
CA PRO A 37 -15.19 -1.75 -8.52
C PRO A 37 -14.04 -2.75 -8.49
N PHE A 38 -14.31 -4.04 -8.66
CA PHE A 38 -13.26 -5.06 -8.69
C PHE A 38 -12.27 -4.87 -9.85
N ALA A 39 -12.77 -4.56 -11.05
CA ALA A 39 -11.91 -4.31 -12.22
C ALA A 39 -11.12 -3.00 -12.07
N SER A 40 -11.76 -1.97 -11.52
CA SER A 40 -11.10 -0.69 -11.23
C SER A 40 -9.95 -0.87 -10.23
N LEU A 41 -10.18 -1.60 -9.12
CA LEU A 41 -9.15 -1.92 -8.15
C LEU A 41 -8.00 -2.72 -8.77
N HIS A 42 -8.29 -3.71 -9.61
CA HIS A 42 -7.25 -4.46 -10.29
C HIS A 42 -6.37 -3.56 -11.18
N SER A 43 -6.99 -2.67 -11.96
CA SER A 43 -6.30 -1.70 -12.81
C SER A 43 -5.46 -0.71 -11.99
N LEU A 44 -5.96 -0.24 -10.85
CA LEU A 44 -5.21 0.62 -9.93
C LEU A 44 -4.02 -0.11 -9.31
N GLY A 45 -4.17 -1.39 -8.94
CA GLY A 45 -3.06 -2.21 -8.44
C GLY A 45 -1.95 -2.39 -9.47
N GLN A 46 -2.31 -2.54 -10.75
CA GLN A 46 -1.34 -2.56 -11.85
C GLN A 46 -0.63 -1.21 -12.04
N ALA A 47 -1.36 -0.10 -11.91
CA ALA A 47 -0.77 1.24 -11.91
C ALA A 47 0.20 1.45 -10.74
N ALA A 48 -0.19 1.04 -9.52
CA ALA A 48 0.66 1.12 -8.34
C ALA A 48 1.96 0.30 -8.51
N SER A 49 1.86 -0.92 -9.05
CA SER A 49 3.04 -1.72 -9.40
C SER A 49 3.97 -0.99 -10.38
N CYS A 50 3.42 -0.25 -11.36
CA CYS A 50 4.24 0.53 -12.28
C CYS A 50 4.93 1.71 -11.57
N CYS A 51 4.22 2.43 -10.70
CA CYS A 51 4.80 3.50 -9.89
C CYS A 51 5.95 3.00 -9.00
N LEU A 52 5.82 1.82 -8.39
CA LEU A 52 6.89 1.22 -7.61
C LEU A 52 8.13 0.93 -8.46
N LEU A 53 7.96 0.41 -9.68
CA LEU A 53 9.06 0.16 -10.61
C LEU A 53 9.75 1.45 -11.06
N THR A 54 9.00 2.53 -11.24
CA THR A 54 9.55 3.86 -11.59
C THR A 54 10.08 4.63 -10.38
N ARG A 55 10.04 4.05 -9.16
CA ARG A 55 10.39 4.70 -7.88
C ARG A 55 9.56 5.95 -7.56
N ASP A 56 8.35 6.03 -8.10
CA ASP A 56 7.38 7.07 -7.77
C ASP A 56 6.55 6.61 -6.56
N TYR A 57 7.15 6.72 -5.37
CA TYR A 57 6.54 6.25 -4.13
C TYR A 57 5.35 7.13 -3.69
N GLU A 58 5.42 8.43 -3.94
CA GLU A 58 4.30 9.34 -3.69
C GLU A 58 3.10 9.01 -4.59
N GLY A 59 3.35 8.81 -5.89
CA GLY A 59 2.32 8.36 -6.83
C GLY A 59 1.71 7.03 -6.41
N ALA A 60 2.53 6.06 -5.99
CA ALA A 60 2.05 4.78 -5.47
C ALA A 60 1.16 4.95 -4.22
N LEU A 61 1.56 5.80 -3.27
CA LEU A 61 0.75 6.11 -2.08
C LEU A 61 -0.62 6.68 -2.45
N THR A 62 -0.68 7.63 -3.39
CA THR A 62 -1.97 8.19 -3.83
C THR A 62 -2.87 7.10 -4.44
N LEU A 63 -2.30 6.20 -5.26
CA LEU A 63 -3.05 5.12 -5.88
C LEU A 63 -3.60 4.14 -4.84
N TYR A 64 -2.80 3.70 -3.87
CA TYR A 64 -3.27 2.83 -2.80
C TYR A 64 -4.36 3.49 -1.93
N THR A 65 -4.26 4.81 -1.71
CA THR A 65 -5.31 5.59 -1.04
C THR A 65 -6.60 5.62 -1.85
N THR A 66 -6.53 5.86 -3.16
CA THR A 66 -7.73 5.78 -4.02
C THR A 66 -8.36 4.38 -4.04
N MET A 67 -7.54 3.32 -4.01
CA MET A 67 -8.04 1.95 -3.92
C MET A 67 -8.79 1.71 -2.62
N GLN A 68 -8.29 2.24 -1.50
CA GLN A 68 -8.98 2.18 -0.21
C GLN A 68 -10.34 2.87 -0.27
N GLN A 69 -10.42 4.10 -0.82
CA GLN A 69 -11.67 4.85 -0.95
C GLN A 69 -12.70 4.13 -1.83
N VAL A 70 -12.28 3.64 -3.00
CA VAL A 70 -13.16 2.88 -3.91
C VAL A 70 -13.70 1.62 -3.24
N ALA A 71 -12.85 0.94 -2.48
CA ALA A 71 -13.28 -0.25 -1.76
C ALA A 71 -14.19 0.10 -0.58
N GLU A 72 -13.97 1.24 0.09
CA GLU A 72 -14.85 1.68 1.17
C GLU A 72 -16.26 2.05 0.68
N GLU A 73 -16.35 2.69 -0.48
CA GLU A 73 -17.63 3.09 -1.10
C GLU A 73 -18.41 1.92 -1.70
N LYS A 74 -17.72 0.97 -2.33
CA LYS A 74 -18.35 0.00 -3.24
C LYS A 74 -18.16 -1.47 -2.86
N ALA A 75 -17.34 -1.80 -1.88
CA ALA A 75 -17.16 -3.20 -1.49
C ALA A 75 -18.42 -3.74 -0.81
N PRO A 76 -18.88 -4.96 -1.17
CA PRO A 76 -19.97 -5.60 -0.47
C PRO A 76 -19.56 -5.93 0.97
N ARG A 77 -20.39 -5.52 1.94
CA ARG A 77 -20.21 -5.76 3.36
C ARG A 77 -21.35 -6.62 3.90
N LEU A 78 -21.06 -7.47 4.88
CA LEU A 78 -22.10 -8.26 5.54
C LEU A 78 -22.84 -7.40 6.57
N PRO A 79 -24.16 -7.56 6.73
CA PRO A 79 -24.88 -6.89 7.80
C PRO A 79 -24.31 -7.30 9.17
N GLY A 80 -23.87 -6.33 9.96
CA GLY A 80 -23.23 -6.55 11.26
C GLY A 80 -21.70 -6.72 11.23
N ASN A 81 -21.07 -6.72 10.05
CA ASN A 81 -19.61 -6.71 9.91
C ASN A 81 -19.19 -5.58 8.96
N ASN A 82 -18.38 -4.67 9.48
CA ASN A 82 -17.84 -3.57 8.67
C ASN A 82 -16.71 -4.04 7.74
N ALA A 83 -16.22 -5.29 7.85
CA ALA A 83 -15.22 -5.81 6.96
C ALA A 83 -15.80 -6.12 5.56
N PRO A 84 -15.06 -5.77 4.48
CA PRO A 84 -15.39 -6.17 3.12
C PRO A 84 -15.22 -7.68 2.96
N VAL A 85 -16.00 -8.28 2.06
CA VAL A 85 -16.06 -9.74 1.92
C VAL A 85 -15.23 -10.24 0.74
N GLY A 86 -14.50 -11.34 0.95
CA GLY A 86 -13.85 -12.11 -0.12
C GLY A 86 -12.66 -11.38 -0.72
N ALA A 87 -12.52 -11.42 -2.04
CA ALA A 87 -11.34 -10.87 -2.74
C ALA A 87 -11.11 -9.37 -2.51
N PHE A 88 -12.13 -8.60 -2.10
CA PHE A 88 -11.95 -7.21 -1.70
C PHE A 88 -11.15 -7.08 -0.39
N GLN A 89 -11.33 -8.01 0.54
CA GLN A 89 -10.57 -8.07 1.80
C GLN A 89 -9.08 -8.27 1.53
N ASP A 90 -8.74 -9.21 0.64
CA ASP A 90 -7.35 -9.51 0.28
C ASP A 90 -6.67 -8.30 -0.39
N ILE A 91 -7.38 -7.62 -1.30
CA ILE A 91 -6.89 -6.40 -1.95
C ILE A 91 -6.66 -5.29 -0.93
N ILE A 92 -7.61 -5.04 -0.03
CA ILE A 92 -7.47 -4.01 1.00
C ILE A 92 -6.33 -4.34 1.97
N ALA A 93 -6.20 -5.60 2.38
CA ALA A 93 -5.10 -6.04 3.23
C ALA A 93 -3.74 -5.79 2.55
N SER A 94 -3.58 -6.20 1.29
CA SER A 94 -2.35 -5.94 0.51
C SER A 94 -2.06 -4.44 0.35
N ASN A 95 -3.09 -3.63 0.12
CA ASN A 95 -2.95 -2.18 0.02
C ASN A 95 -2.49 -1.56 1.34
N GLU A 96 -3.05 -2.01 2.46
CA GLU A 96 -2.69 -1.48 3.78
C GLU A 96 -1.23 -1.77 4.12
N ILE A 97 -0.78 -3.01 3.90
CA ILE A 97 0.63 -3.42 4.08
C ILE A 97 1.54 -2.50 3.25
N SER A 98 1.23 -2.33 1.96
CA SER A 98 2.03 -1.51 1.05
C SER A 98 2.07 -0.05 1.47
N ARG A 99 0.94 0.51 1.94
CA ARG A 99 0.86 1.90 2.45
C ARG A 99 1.72 2.09 3.69
N VAL A 100 1.66 1.18 4.66
CA VAL A 100 2.46 1.27 5.89
C VAL A 100 3.96 1.27 5.54
N LEU A 101 4.39 0.32 4.71
CA LEU A 101 5.79 0.22 4.29
C LEU A 101 6.26 1.46 3.50
N LEU A 102 5.43 1.97 2.58
CA LEU A 102 5.74 3.18 1.82
C LEU A 102 5.79 4.43 2.70
N LEU A 103 4.89 4.56 3.68
CA LEU A 103 4.93 5.69 4.63
C LEU A 103 6.20 5.65 5.48
N MET A 104 6.67 4.46 5.85
CA MET A 104 7.94 4.31 6.54
C MET A 104 9.16 4.62 5.66
N LEU A 105 9.08 4.33 4.36
CA LEU A 105 10.14 4.60 3.39
C LEU A 105 10.23 6.10 3.05
N VAL A 106 9.10 6.72 2.71
CA VAL A 106 9.04 8.12 2.24
C VAL A 106 9.17 9.11 3.39
N GLN A 107 8.64 8.77 4.57
CA GLN A 107 8.59 9.66 5.75
C GLN A 107 8.16 11.10 5.39
N PRO A 108 6.97 11.28 4.78
CA PRO A 108 6.55 12.59 4.31
C PRO A 108 6.47 13.58 5.48
N PRO A 109 6.95 14.83 5.31
CA PRO A 109 6.88 15.83 6.36
C PRO A 109 5.41 16.08 6.75
N PRO A 110 5.13 16.46 8.01
CA PRO A 110 3.76 16.59 8.52
C PRO A 110 2.89 17.59 7.75
N GLN A 111 3.50 18.51 6.99
CA GLN A 111 2.80 19.47 6.13
C GLN A 111 2.24 18.86 4.83
N HIS A 112 2.80 17.74 4.38
CA HIS A 112 2.40 17.02 3.17
C HIS A 112 1.68 15.70 3.47
N LEU A 113 1.55 15.35 4.76
CA LEU A 113 0.86 14.15 5.18
C LEU A 113 -0.65 14.33 5.02
N ALA A 114 -1.24 13.69 4.00
CA ALA A 114 -2.69 13.65 3.87
C ALA A 114 -3.32 13.01 5.13
N PRO A 115 -4.52 13.43 5.56
CA PRO A 115 -5.15 12.96 6.80
C PRO A 115 -5.34 11.43 6.82
N GLU A 116 -5.54 10.82 5.65
CA GLU A 116 -5.69 9.36 5.50
C GLU A 116 -4.38 8.60 5.81
N HIS A 117 -3.23 9.20 5.52
CA HIS A 117 -1.93 8.63 5.86
C HIS A 117 -1.64 8.77 7.36
N GLY A 118 -1.99 9.91 7.96
CA GLY A 118 -1.92 10.12 9.40
C GLY A 118 -2.76 9.10 10.16
N ARG A 119 -4.02 8.91 9.76
CA ARG A 119 -4.92 7.91 10.36
C ARG A 119 -4.38 6.48 10.25
N THR A 120 -3.76 6.13 9.11
CA THR A 120 -3.11 4.83 8.97
C THR A 120 -1.98 4.69 9.99
N LEU A 121 -1.07 5.67 10.11
CA LEU A 121 0.02 5.58 11.08
C LEU A 121 -0.46 5.57 12.54
N GLU A 122 -1.53 6.30 12.86
CA GLU A 122 -2.14 6.30 14.19
C GLU A 122 -2.60 4.90 14.61
N ASN A 123 -3.12 4.08 13.68
CA ASN A 123 -3.51 2.69 13.97
C ASN A 123 -2.32 1.81 14.36
N TYR A 124 -1.10 2.17 13.95
CA TYR A 124 0.13 1.43 14.25
C TYR A 124 0.99 2.11 15.34
N ALA A 125 0.56 3.26 15.87
CA ALA A 125 1.28 4.00 16.89
C ALA A 125 1.08 3.42 18.30
N TRP A 126 2.05 3.65 19.19
CA TRP A 126 2.03 3.21 20.59
C TRP A 126 0.73 3.59 21.34
N SER A 127 0.16 4.77 21.05
CA SER A 127 -1.06 5.26 21.69
C SER A 127 -2.31 4.41 21.38
N ALA A 128 -2.28 3.60 20.32
CA ALA A 128 -3.37 2.68 19.98
C ALA A 128 -3.35 1.37 20.81
N LEU A 129 -2.26 1.08 21.53
CA LEU A 129 -2.11 -0.15 22.35
C LEU A 129 -3.08 -0.20 23.53
N ASP A 130 -3.39 0.96 24.12
CA ASP A 130 -4.13 1.06 25.38
C ASP A 130 -5.63 1.32 25.23
N SER A 131 -6.11 1.54 23.99
CA SER A 131 -7.50 1.93 23.74
C SER A 131 -8.33 0.78 23.14
N PRO A 132 -9.18 0.10 23.93
CA PRO A 132 -10.11 -0.92 23.43
C PRO A 132 -11.20 -0.25 22.60
N GLY A 133 -10.93 -0.06 21.30
CA GLY A 133 -11.85 0.61 20.37
C GLY A 133 -11.18 1.31 19.19
N HIS A 134 -9.84 1.40 19.14
CA HIS A 134 -9.18 1.87 17.92
C HIS A 134 -9.35 0.84 16.81
N ALA A 135 -9.56 1.35 15.60
CA ALA A 135 -9.81 0.57 14.40
C ALA A 135 -8.55 -0.25 14.04
N ARG A 136 -8.36 -1.38 14.74
CA ARG A 136 -7.54 -2.49 14.24
C ARG A 136 -7.94 -2.72 12.78
N SER A 137 -6.96 -2.91 11.91
CA SER A 137 -7.26 -3.29 10.53
C SER A 137 -8.14 -4.53 10.56
N GLN A 138 -9.38 -4.38 10.13
CA GLN A 138 -10.33 -5.49 10.11
C GLN A 138 -9.98 -6.51 9.01
N CYS A 139 -9.02 -6.16 8.14
CA CYS A 139 -8.65 -6.96 6.97
C CYS A 139 -7.34 -7.73 7.18
N LEU A 140 -6.52 -7.39 8.19
CA LEU A 140 -5.24 -8.04 8.43
C LEU A 140 -5.32 -9.12 9.52
N PRO A 141 -4.62 -10.26 9.34
CA PRO A 141 -4.38 -11.21 10.42
C PRO A 141 -3.66 -10.53 11.60
N GLU A 142 -3.98 -10.94 12.82
CA GLU A 142 -3.41 -10.34 14.04
C GLU A 142 -1.89 -10.42 14.09
N GLU A 143 -1.32 -11.56 13.70
CA GLU A 143 0.14 -11.75 13.64
C GLU A 143 0.82 -10.75 12.70
N LEU A 144 0.28 -10.59 11.48
CA LEU A 144 0.83 -9.66 10.49
C LEU A 144 0.69 -8.21 10.93
N PHE A 145 -0.43 -7.87 11.57
CA PHE A 145 -0.65 -6.54 12.14
C PHE A 145 0.40 -6.21 13.21
N ILE A 146 0.68 -7.14 14.13
CA ILE A 146 1.70 -6.96 15.17
C ILE A 146 3.09 -6.79 14.55
N LEU A 147 3.45 -7.61 13.57
CA LEU A 147 4.75 -7.50 12.89
C LEU A 147 4.91 -6.15 12.19
N LEU A 148 3.86 -5.64 11.53
CA LEU A 148 3.87 -4.31 10.93
C LEU A 148 3.96 -3.19 11.97
N GLN A 149 3.29 -3.33 13.12
CA GLN A 149 3.48 -2.41 14.24
C GLN A 149 4.95 -2.40 14.71
N SER A 150 5.57 -3.57 14.86
CA SER A 150 6.98 -3.67 15.21
C SER A 150 7.89 -3.03 14.17
N VAL A 151 7.57 -3.12 12.88
CA VAL A 151 8.30 -2.40 11.81
C VAL A 151 8.21 -0.88 12.00
N VAL A 152 7.01 -0.35 12.23
CA VAL A 152 6.81 1.08 12.48
C VAL A 152 7.64 1.54 13.69
N MET A 153 7.64 0.76 14.77
CA MET A 153 8.42 1.05 15.98
C MET A 153 9.92 1.02 15.73
N ALA A 154 10.44 -0.02 15.07
CA ALA A 154 11.85 -0.13 14.72
C ALA A 154 12.30 1.04 13.85
N CYS A 155 11.45 1.51 12.93
CA CYS A 155 11.74 2.70 12.13
C CYS A 155 11.79 3.98 12.96
N GLN A 156 10.87 4.17 13.90
CA GLN A 156 10.82 5.35 14.78
C GLN A 156 12.02 5.40 15.74
N GLU A 157 12.41 4.25 16.30
CA GLU A 157 13.55 4.12 17.20
C GLU A 157 14.90 4.07 16.45
N LYS A 158 14.87 4.01 15.12
CA LYS A 158 16.04 3.85 14.25
C LYS A 158 16.82 2.58 14.51
N ASP A 159 16.14 1.51 14.92
CA ASP A 159 16.72 0.19 15.19
C ASP A 159 16.77 -0.66 13.92
N VAL A 160 17.88 -0.56 13.19
CA VAL A 160 18.12 -1.31 11.95
C VAL A 160 18.27 -2.81 12.20
N GLU A 161 18.79 -3.21 13.36
CA GLU A 161 18.98 -4.62 13.69
C GLU A 161 17.64 -5.31 13.95
N ALA A 162 16.75 -4.65 14.70
CA ALA A 162 15.37 -5.12 14.86
C ALA A 162 14.67 -5.23 13.51
N LEU A 163 14.85 -4.25 12.62
CA LEU A 163 14.23 -4.26 11.29
C LEU A 163 14.74 -5.42 10.41
N HIS A 164 16.01 -5.79 10.53
CA HIS A 164 16.57 -6.97 9.85
C HIS A 164 16.03 -8.30 10.39
N VAL A 165 15.74 -8.40 11.69
CA VAL A 165 15.06 -9.57 12.26
C VAL A 165 13.63 -9.65 11.73
N LEU A 166 12.90 -8.54 11.80
CA LEU A 166 11.52 -8.43 11.30
C LEU A 166 11.42 -8.75 9.80
N GLN A 167 12.41 -8.38 9.00
CA GLN A 167 12.45 -8.73 7.57
C GLN A 167 12.37 -10.23 7.34
N LYS A 168 13.04 -11.05 8.17
CA LYS A 168 13.04 -12.51 8.02
C LYS A 168 11.68 -13.11 8.38
N GLU A 169 11.04 -12.55 9.41
CA GLU A 169 9.72 -12.99 9.89
C GLU A 169 8.60 -12.59 8.92
N LEU A 170 8.70 -11.39 8.33
CA LEU A 170 7.74 -10.88 7.36
C LEU A 170 7.91 -11.46 5.95
N TRP A 171 9.11 -11.92 5.58
CA TRP A 171 9.40 -12.41 4.22
C TRP A 171 8.37 -13.39 3.63
N PRO A 172 7.93 -14.45 4.34
CA PRO A 172 6.94 -15.39 3.81
C PRO A 172 5.50 -14.85 3.80
N LEU A 173 5.24 -13.76 4.55
CA LEU A 173 3.92 -13.15 4.70
C LEU A 173 3.66 -12.04 3.68
N LEU A 174 4.73 -11.46 3.14
CA LEU A 174 4.69 -10.36 2.18
C LEU A 174 4.80 -10.85 0.73
N ASP A 175 4.17 -10.13 -0.18
CA ASP A 175 4.40 -10.33 -1.61
C ASP A 175 5.78 -9.78 -2.04
N LYS A 176 6.15 -10.02 -3.31
CA LYS A 176 7.46 -9.60 -3.84
C LYS A 176 7.65 -8.08 -3.76
N SER A 177 6.64 -7.30 -4.18
CA SER A 177 6.69 -5.84 -4.15
C SER A 177 6.83 -5.30 -2.73
N GLN A 178 6.09 -5.86 -1.78
CA GLN A 178 6.16 -5.48 -0.37
C GLN A 178 7.53 -5.81 0.24
N ASN A 179 8.07 -6.99 -0.08
CA ASN A 179 9.44 -7.38 0.31
C ASN A 179 10.50 -6.44 -0.27
N ASP A 180 10.34 -6.03 -1.53
CA ASP A 180 11.24 -5.06 -2.18
C ASP A 180 11.19 -3.70 -1.47
N ILE A 181 9.99 -3.20 -1.11
CA ILE A 181 9.84 -1.94 -0.36
C ILE A 181 10.49 -2.06 1.03
N LEU A 182 10.26 -3.16 1.75
CA LEU A 182 10.87 -3.38 3.06
C LEU A 182 12.41 -3.45 2.98
N HIS A 183 12.94 -4.06 1.93
CA HIS A 183 14.37 -4.08 1.69
C HIS A 183 14.93 -2.68 1.44
N LEU A 184 14.26 -1.89 0.61
CA LEU A 184 14.64 -0.49 0.33
C LEU A 184 14.59 0.37 1.59
N LEU A 185 13.58 0.19 2.44
CA LEU A 185 13.46 0.86 3.73
C LEU A 185 14.68 0.59 4.63
N ILE A 186 15.09 -0.68 4.74
CA ILE A 186 16.28 -1.04 5.52
C ILE A 186 17.55 -0.42 4.94
N CYS A 187 17.69 -0.43 3.61
CA CYS A 187 18.82 0.22 2.93
C CYS A 187 18.88 1.72 3.22
N GLU A 188 17.74 2.41 3.14
CA GLU A 188 17.64 3.85 3.40
C GLU A 188 17.95 4.18 4.87
N MET A 189 17.49 3.36 5.81
CA MET A 189 17.81 3.55 7.23
C MET A 189 19.30 3.36 7.54
N ARG A 190 19.97 2.45 6.83
CA ARG A 190 21.42 2.21 7.00
C ARG A 190 22.26 3.32 6.34
N HIS A 191 21.80 3.83 5.22
CA HIS A 191 22.47 4.86 4.44
C HIS A 191 21.45 5.92 4.04
N PRO A 192 21.15 6.90 4.93
CA PRO A 192 20.20 7.95 4.61
C PRO A 192 20.78 8.76 3.46
N SER A 193 20.23 8.54 2.28
CA SER A 193 20.72 9.12 1.04
C SER A 193 20.42 10.62 0.97
N GLY A 194 19.56 11.12 1.88
CA GLY A 194 19.14 12.53 1.94
C GLY A 194 18.32 12.96 0.72
N LEU A 195 18.11 12.05 -0.22
CA LEU A 195 17.14 12.16 -1.29
C LEU A 195 15.80 11.81 -0.65
N GLY A 196 15.17 12.81 -0.02
CA GLY A 196 13.72 12.78 0.10
C GLY A 196 13.19 12.55 -1.31
N TYR A 197 12.67 11.35 -1.56
CA TYR A 197 12.06 10.99 -2.83
C TYR A 197 10.74 11.74 -2.96
#